data_AF-A0A957FKW7-F1
#
_entry.id   AF-A0A957FKW7-F1
#
_cell.length_a   1.000
_cell.length_b   1.000
_cell.length_c   1.000
_cell.angle_alpha   90.00
_cell.angle_beta   90.00
_cell.angle_gamma   90.00
#
_symmetry.space_group_name_H-M   'P 1'
#
loop_
_entity.id
_entity.type
_entity.pdbx_description
1 polymer ?
#
loop_
_entity_poly.entity_id
_entity_poly.type
_entity_poly.pdbx_seq_one_letter_code
_entity_poly.pdbx_strand_id
1 'polypeptide(L)'
;EGFLVLLISGLLLIFLSWDILASPYVLTVATLIPLGISMGLMNQFMPGIKKYYAWFALVGFLAIAITSIGGMALKSVAVPLFHGVAGLIIFLLPIKLSMDKKVPAGFWWVGIGGMLIGIGGIALAFVVSGSQLLFFSQEVILMILAPILLLMTLSYTWGFNKEVQAG
;
A
#
# COMPACT_ATOMS: atom_id res chain seq x y z
N GLU A 1 -5.29 -10.11 -6.35
CA GLU A 1 -6.37 -9.36 -5.67
C GLU A 1 -6.11 -7.84 -5.61
N GLY A 2 -4.94 -7.36 -5.17
CA GLY A 2 -4.65 -5.91 -5.10
C GLY A 2 -4.74 -5.11 -6.40
N PHE A 3 -4.36 -5.71 -7.55
CA PHE A 3 -4.45 -5.05 -8.87
C PHE A 3 -5.90 -4.80 -9.33
N LEU A 4 -6.84 -5.68 -8.96
CA LEU A 4 -8.26 -5.49 -9.27
C LEU A 4 -8.83 -4.31 -8.47
N VAL A 5 -8.45 -4.22 -7.19
CA VAL A 5 -8.83 -3.08 -6.34
C VAL A 5 -8.27 -1.77 -6.90
N LEU A 6 -7.00 -1.75 -7.32
CA LEU A 6 -6.39 -0.60 -7.98
C LEU A 6 -7.11 -0.19 -9.27
N LEU A 7 -7.51 -1.16 -10.12
CA LEU A 7 -8.26 -0.88 -11.34
C LEU A 7 -9.64 -0.29 -11.02
N ILE A 8 -10.38 -0.90 -10.10
CA ILE A 8 -11.71 -0.41 -9.68
C ILE A 8 -11.57 1.00 -9.10
N SER A 9 -10.61 1.22 -8.21
CA SER A 9 -10.33 2.55 -7.65
C SER A 9 -9.98 3.57 -8.74
N GLY A 10 -9.14 3.22 -9.72
CA GLY A 10 -8.81 4.09 -10.84
C GLY A 10 -10.02 4.48 -11.68
N LEU A 11 -10.88 3.52 -12.01
CA LEU A 11 -12.13 3.78 -12.73
C LEU A 11 -13.08 4.68 -11.92
N LEU A 12 -13.24 4.41 -10.62
CA LEU A 12 -14.07 5.24 -9.75
C LEU A 12 -13.56 6.70 -9.71
N LEU A 13 -12.25 6.93 -9.70
CA LEU A 13 -11.68 8.28 -9.73
C LEU A 13 -11.93 9.02 -11.04
N ILE A 14 -11.90 8.30 -12.16
CA ILE A 14 -12.21 8.87 -13.48
C ILE A 14 -13.68 9.32 -13.55
N PHE A 15 -14.60 8.52 -13.01
CA PHE A 15 -16.04 8.80 -13.12
C PHE A 15 -16.64 9.63 -11.97
N LEU A 16 -16.08 9.55 -10.76
CA LEU A 16 -16.66 10.14 -9.54
C LEU A 16 -15.78 11.22 -8.89
N SER A 17 -14.77 11.72 -9.62
CA SER A 17 -13.79 12.71 -9.14
C SER A 17 -12.95 12.22 -7.94
N TRP A 18 -12.07 13.10 -7.43
CA TRP A 18 -11.26 12.83 -6.24
C TRP A 18 -12.08 12.73 -4.94
N ASP A 19 -13.30 13.25 -4.92
CA ASP A 19 -14.14 13.33 -3.72
C ASP A 19 -14.49 11.93 -3.18
N ILE A 20 -14.54 10.93 -4.06
CA ILE A 20 -14.79 9.53 -3.70
C ILE A 20 -13.72 8.97 -2.76
N LEU A 21 -12.48 9.50 -2.78
CA LEU A 21 -11.40 9.08 -1.88
C LEU A 21 -11.68 9.41 -0.42
N ALA A 22 -12.51 10.41 -0.14
CA ALA A 22 -12.89 10.77 1.22
C ALA A 22 -13.87 9.76 1.86
N SER A 23 -14.47 8.88 1.05
CA SER A 23 -15.45 7.91 1.53
C SER A 23 -14.81 6.86 2.46
N PRO A 24 -15.37 6.62 3.66
CA PRO A 24 -14.87 5.58 4.55
C PRO A 24 -14.98 4.17 3.96
N TYR A 25 -15.91 3.96 3.02
CA TYR A 25 -16.05 2.70 2.30
C TYR A 25 -14.89 2.49 1.32
N VAL A 26 -14.50 3.54 0.60
CA VAL A 26 -13.37 3.51 -0.34
C VAL A 26 -12.07 3.29 0.41
N LEU A 27 -11.86 3.96 1.56
CA LEU A 27 -10.72 3.70 2.44
C LEU A 27 -10.67 2.23 2.91
N THR A 28 -11.83 1.66 3.28
CA THR A 28 -11.92 0.28 3.73
C THR A 28 -11.53 -0.69 2.61
N VAL A 29 -12.05 -0.50 1.41
CA VAL A 29 -11.71 -1.33 0.25
C VAL A 29 -10.25 -1.12 -0.16
N ALA A 30 -9.76 0.12 -0.21
CA ALA A 30 -8.37 0.44 -0.54
C ALA A 30 -7.36 -0.16 0.44
N THR A 31 -7.76 -0.38 1.70
CA THR A 31 -6.93 -1.06 2.72
C THR A 31 -6.56 -2.50 2.35
N LEU A 32 -7.36 -3.16 1.49
CA LEU A 32 -7.02 -4.47 0.94
C LEU A 32 -5.76 -4.43 0.06
N ILE A 33 -5.39 -3.27 -0.50
CA ILE A 33 -4.19 -3.15 -1.33
C ILE A 33 -2.92 -3.39 -0.50
N PRO A 34 -2.56 -2.57 0.51
CA PRO A 34 -1.34 -2.79 1.26
C PRO A 34 -1.40 -4.09 2.09
N LEU A 35 -2.53 -4.39 2.73
CA LEU A 35 -2.66 -5.62 3.52
C LEU A 35 -2.60 -6.88 2.65
N GLY A 36 -3.24 -6.88 1.48
CA GLY A 36 -3.23 -8.01 0.55
C GLY A 36 -1.86 -8.25 -0.08
N ILE A 37 -1.18 -7.19 -0.54
CA ILE A 37 0.16 -7.32 -1.13
C ILE A 37 1.16 -7.82 -0.07
N SER A 38 1.18 -7.19 1.10
CA SER A 38 2.08 -7.61 2.20
C SER A 38 1.77 -9.03 2.68
N MET A 39 0.50 -9.44 2.74
CA MET A 39 0.11 -10.81 3.09
C MET A 39 0.59 -11.82 2.05
N GLY A 40 0.48 -11.50 0.76
CA GLY A 40 1.04 -12.32 -0.33
C GLY A 40 2.55 -12.52 -0.17
N LEU A 41 3.30 -11.44 0.03
CA LEU A 41 4.75 -11.50 0.27
C LEU A 41 5.09 -12.35 1.52
N MET A 42 4.36 -12.17 2.62
CA MET A 42 4.60 -12.92 3.86
C MET A 42 4.28 -14.40 3.70
N ASN A 43 3.22 -14.75 2.96
CA ASN A 43 2.88 -16.14 2.67
C ASN A 43 3.94 -16.83 1.82
N GLN A 44 4.49 -16.14 0.83
CA GLN A 44 5.46 -16.69 -0.11
C GLN A 44 6.85 -16.81 0.52
N PHE A 45 7.32 -15.77 1.22
CA PHE A 45 8.73 -15.68 1.63
C PHE A 45 8.98 -15.84 3.13
N MET A 46 7.95 -15.84 3.97
CA MET A 46 8.07 -15.91 5.43
C MET A 46 7.22 -17.03 6.05
N PRO A 47 7.44 -18.31 5.65
CA PRO A 47 6.57 -19.43 6.03
C PRO A 47 6.49 -19.66 7.55
N GLY A 48 7.55 -19.31 8.30
CA GLY A 48 7.58 -19.47 9.75
C GLY A 48 6.66 -18.51 10.52
N ILE A 49 6.32 -17.36 9.94
CA ILE A 49 5.51 -16.32 10.62
C ILE A 49 4.24 -15.92 9.86
N LYS A 50 3.98 -16.53 8.68
CA LYS A 50 2.83 -16.20 7.83
C LYS A 50 1.48 -16.26 8.56
N LYS A 51 1.30 -17.21 9.48
CA LYS A 51 0.06 -17.36 10.25
C LYS A 51 -0.17 -16.17 11.20
N TYR A 52 0.88 -15.68 11.86
CA TYR A 52 0.78 -14.51 12.72
C TYR A 52 0.47 -13.26 11.89
N TYR A 53 1.11 -13.13 10.72
CA TYR A 53 0.84 -12.01 9.83
C TYR A 53 -0.58 -12.04 9.24
N ALA A 54 -1.11 -13.22 8.90
CA ALA A 54 -2.48 -13.36 8.43
C ALA A 54 -3.49 -12.88 9.48
N TRP A 55 -3.29 -13.23 10.76
CA TRP A 55 -4.09 -12.69 11.86
C TRP A 55 -3.94 -11.18 12.01
N PHE A 56 -2.72 -10.65 11.93
CA PHE A 56 -2.47 -9.22 11.94
C PHE A 56 -3.23 -8.50 10.82
N ALA A 57 -3.18 -9.01 9.58
CA ALA A 57 -3.88 -8.44 8.44
C ALA A 57 -5.41 -8.50 8.60
N LEU A 58 -5.96 -9.60 9.12
CA LEU A 58 -7.39 -9.73 9.38
C LEU A 58 -7.87 -8.74 10.45
N VAL A 59 -7.18 -8.69 11.59
CA VAL A 59 -7.48 -7.74 12.67
C VAL A 59 -7.34 -6.31 12.16
N GLY A 60 -6.31 -6.03 11.37
CA GLY A 60 -6.08 -4.71 10.79
C GLY A 60 -7.18 -4.26 9.84
N PHE A 61 -7.60 -5.15 8.94
CA PHE A 61 -8.70 -4.87 8.04
C PHE A 61 -10.00 -4.58 8.81
N LEU A 62 -10.36 -5.43 9.77
CA LEU A 62 -11.55 -5.25 10.59
C LEU A 62 -11.49 -3.97 11.43
N ALA A 63 -10.34 -3.69 12.05
CA ALA A 63 -10.14 -2.48 12.84
C ALA A 63 -10.30 -1.22 11.99
N ILE A 64 -9.70 -1.17 10.80
CA ILE A 64 -9.83 -0.03 9.89
C ILE A 64 -11.28 0.10 9.39
N ALA A 65 -11.93 -0.99 9.00
CA ALA A 65 -13.31 -0.98 8.53
C ALA A 65 -14.27 -0.44 9.61
N ILE A 66 -14.21 -1.01 10.82
CA ILE A 66 -15.05 -0.64 11.95
C ILE A 66 -14.82 0.84 12.30
N THR A 67 -13.56 1.24 12.52
CA THR A 67 -13.25 2.61 12.95
C THR A 67 -13.54 3.66 11.87
N SER A 68 -13.35 3.32 10.58
CA SER A 68 -13.60 4.26 9.48
C SER A 68 -15.08 4.44 9.19
N ILE A 69 -15.85 3.35 9.11
CA ILE A 69 -17.28 3.39 8.82
C ILE A 69 -18.05 3.92 10.03
N GLY A 70 -17.64 3.55 11.25
CA GLY A 70 -18.24 4.03 12.49
C GLY A 70 -17.85 5.46 12.89
N GLY A 71 -17.02 6.16 12.10
CA GLY A 71 -16.58 7.53 12.40
C GLY A 71 -15.82 7.67 13.73
N MET A 72 -15.11 6.61 14.14
CA MET A 72 -14.48 6.56 15.46
C MET A 72 -13.14 7.30 15.48
N ALA A 73 -12.83 7.95 16.61
CA ALA A 73 -11.53 8.60 16.81
C ALA A 73 -10.34 7.65 16.66
N LEU A 74 -10.53 6.35 16.97
CA LEU A 74 -9.49 5.33 16.86
C LEU A 74 -8.99 5.09 15.43
N LYS A 75 -9.71 5.58 14.40
CA LYS A 75 -9.28 5.56 13.00
C LYS A 75 -7.89 6.15 12.80
N SER A 76 -7.56 7.24 13.52
CA SER A 76 -6.27 7.94 13.42
C SER A 76 -5.09 7.11 13.92
N VAL A 77 -5.36 6.03 14.65
CA VAL A 77 -4.34 5.06 15.12
C VAL A 77 -4.38 3.80 14.27
N ALA A 78 -5.57 3.26 14.00
CA ALA A 78 -5.74 2.02 13.26
C ALA A 78 -5.15 2.12 11.85
N VAL A 79 -5.47 3.18 11.11
CA VAL A 79 -5.00 3.32 9.72
C VAL A 79 -3.47 3.39 9.65
N PRO A 80 -2.77 4.32 10.33
CA PRO A 80 -1.32 4.41 10.23
C PRO A 80 -0.58 3.18 10.76
N LEU A 81 -1.10 2.50 11.78
CA LEU A 81 -0.48 1.29 12.32
C LEU A 81 -0.48 0.16 11.28
N PHE A 82 -1.65 -0.21 10.76
CA PHE A 82 -1.76 -1.37 9.88
C PHE A 82 -1.25 -1.06 8.47
N HIS A 83 -1.50 0.13 7.93
CA HIS A 83 -0.91 0.55 6.65
C HIS A 83 0.60 0.73 6.77
N GLY A 84 1.11 1.26 7.88
CA GLY A 84 2.53 1.47 8.11
C GLY A 84 3.31 0.16 8.12
N VAL A 85 2.87 -0.83 8.89
CA VAL A 85 3.50 -2.16 8.92
C VAL A 85 3.46 -2.83 7.55
N ALA A 86 2.31 -2.80 6.88
CA ALA A 86 2.18 -3.37 5.54
C ALA A 86 3.08 -2.67 4.52
N GLY A 87 3.14 -1.33 4.55
CA GLY A 87 4.01 -0.52 3.69
C GLY A 87 5.49 -0.84 3.91
N LEU A 88 5.93 -0.99 5.17
CA LEU A 88 7.29 -1.39 5.49
C LEU A 88 7.63 -2.79 4.97
N ILE A 89 6.69 -3.74 5.06
CA ILE A 89 6.88 -5.08 4.49
C ILE A 89 7.04 -5.00 2.97
N ILE A 90 6.16 -4.27 2.29
CA ILE A 90 6.22 -4.13 0.82
C ILE A 90 7.52 -3.46 0.38
N PHE A 91 7.99 -2.46 1.13
CA PHE A 91 9.23 -1.76 0.83
C PHE A 91 10.48 -2.63 1.13
N LEU A 92 10.62 -3.11 2.35
CA LEU A 92 11.88 -3.68 2.85
C LEU A 92 12.06 -5.16 2.47
N LEU A 93 10.98 -5.95 2.48
CA LEU A 93 11.09 -7.39 2.30
C LEU A 93 11.64 -7.78 0.90
N PRO A 94 11.14 -7.24 -0.22
CA PRO A 94 11.68 -7.55 -1.54
C PRO A 94 13.15 -7.17 -1.69
N ILE A 95 13.54 -5.99 -1.18
CA ILE A 95 14.93 -5.51 -1.22
C ILE A 95 15.83 -6.47 -0.45
N LYS A 96 15.46 -6.82 0.79
CA LYS A 96 16.23 -7.73 1.63
C LYS A 96 16.39 -9.10 0.97
N LEU A 97 15.31 -9.67 0.42
CA LEU A 97 15.38 -10.98 -0.24
C LEU A 97 16.29 -10.96 -1.47
N SER A 98 16.24 -9.89 -2.28
CA SER A 98 17.14 -9.71 -3.43
C SER A 98 18.60 -9.56 -3.00
N MET A 99 18.87 -8.80 -1.93
CA MET A 99 20.23 -8.65 -1.36
C MET A 99 20.76 -9.97 -0.79
N ASP A 100 19.90 -10.72 -0.09
CA ASP A 100 20.19 -12.05 0.44
C ASP A 100 20.32 -13.11 -0.67
N LYS A 101 20.12 -12.75 -1.95
CA LYS A 101 20.11 -13.64 -3.13
C LYS A 101 19.12 -14.80 -3.02
N LYS A 102 18.04 -14.63 -2.24
CA LYS A 102 16.96 -15.63 -2.08
C LYS A 102 15.92 -15.57 -3.19
N VAL A 103 15.92 -14.49 -3.95
CA VAL A 103 15.07 -14.21 -5.11
C VAL A 103 15.93 -13.45 -6.14
N PRO A 104 15.49 -13.36 -7.41
CA PRO A 104 16.21 -12.60 -8.42
C PRO A 104 16.46 -11.15 -8.00
N ALA A 105 17.60 -10.59 -8.42
CA ALA A 105 17.95 -9.21 -8.12
C ALA A 105 16.87 -8.22 -8.58
N GLY A 106 16.18 -8.52 -9.69
CA GLY A 106 15.09 -7.70 -10.23
C GLY A 106 13.86 -7.60 -9.33
N PHE A 107 13.68 -8.48 -8.34
CA PHE A 107 12.53 -8.44 -7.43
C PHE A 107 12.52 -7.22 -6.50
N TRP A 108 13.69 -6.59 -6.25
CA TRP A 108 13.81 -5.35 -5.48
C TRP A 108 12.95 -4.19 -6.01
N TRP A 109 12.52 -4.24 -7.28
CA TRP A 109 11.63 -3.25 -7.89
C TRP A 109 10.24 -3.25 -7.22
N VAL A 110 9.81 -4.37 -6.64
CA VAL A 110 8.62 -4.38 -5.78
C VAL A 110 8.82 -3.47 -4.57
N GLY A 111 10.01 -3.51 -3.95
CA GLY A 111 10.37 -2.60 -2.86
C GLY A 111 10.38 -1.13 -3.29
N ILE A 112 10.94 -0.82 -4.46
CA ILE A 112 10.92 0.54 -5.02
C ILE A 112 9.50 1.04 -5.25
N GLY A 113 8.60 0.20 -5.79
CA GLY A 113 7.18 0.55 -5.91
C GLY A 113 6.52 0.83 -4.54
N GLY A 114 6.89 0.05 -3.52
CA GLY A 114 6.43 0.23 -2.13
C GLY A 114 6.92 1.56 -1.53
N MET A 115 8.15 1.94 -1.82
CA MET A 115 8.72 3.22 -1.41
C MET A 115 7.97 4.40 -2.05
N LEU A 116 7.72 4.34 -3.36
CA LEU A 116 7.02 5.41 -4.10
C LEU A 116 5.64 5.71 -3.51
N ILE A 117 4.84 4.66 -3.26
CA ILE A 117 3.51 4.83 -2.65
C ILE A 117 3.60 5.18 -1.15
N GLY A 118 4.60 4.67 -0.44
CA GLY A 118 4.83 4.99 0.97
C GLY A 118 5.12 6.47 1.20
N ILE A 119 5.98 7.07 0.37
CA ILE A 119 6.26 8.51 0.42
C ILE A 119 4.98 9.32 0.17
N GLY A 120 4.21 8.96 -0.86
CA GLY A 120 2.92 9.62 -1.16
C GLY A 120 1.92 9.50 -0.01
N GLY A 121 1.83 8.33 0.63
CA GLY A 121 0.95 8.10 1.78
C GLY A 121 1.34 8.91 3.01
N ILE A 122 2.64 9.01 3.31
CA ILE A 122 3.13 9.84 4.43
C ILE A 122 2.86 11.31 4.13
N ALA A 123 3.17 11.79 2.92
CA ALA A 123 2.91 13.18 2.54
C ALA A 123 1.42 13.54 2.67
N LEU A 124 0.52 12.65 2.21
CA LEU A 124 -0.92 12.84 2.34
C LEU A 124 -1.38 12.86 3.81
N ALA A 125 -0.79 12.02 4.68
CA ALA A 125 -1.12 12.00 6.10
C ALA A 125 -0.80 13.35 6.79
N PHE A 126 0.32 13.98 6.43
CA PHE A 126 0.67 15.33 6.92
C PHE A 126 -0.36 16.38 6.48
N VAL A 127 -0.77 16.35 5.21
CA VAL A 127 -1.81 17.26 4.67
C VAL A 127 -3.14 17.09 5.39
N VAL A 128 -3.58 15.84 5.58
CA VAL A 128 -4.82 15.53 6.29
C VAL A 128 -4.76 15.96 7.76
N SER A 129 -3.58 15.96 8.39
CA SER A 129 -3.40 16.46 9.76
C SER A 129 -3.25 17.98 9.85
N GLY A 130 -3.51 18.72 8.76
CA GLY A 130 -3.41 20.19 8.72
C GLY A 130 -1.96 20.71 8.68
N SER A 131 -1.01 19.87 8.29
CA SER A 131 0.41 20.22 8.17
C SER A 131 0.93 19.92 6.75
N GLN A 132 2.19 20.19 6.47
CA GLN A 132 2.81 19.83 5.19
C GLN A 132 4.15 19.17 5.45
N LEU A 133 4.44 18.09 4.72
CA LEU A 133 5.78 17.49 4.73
C LEU A 133 6.64 18.14 3.64
N LEU A 134 7.68 18.87 4.02
CA LEU A 134 8.61 19.52 3.08
C LEU A 134 7.85 20.37 2.04
N PHE A 135 8.01 20.08 0.74
CA PHE A 135 7.36 20.78 -0.38
C PHE A 135 6.07 20.09 -0.87
N PHE A 136 5.62 19.00 -0.24
CA PHE A 136 4.45 18.24 -0.67
C PHE A 136 3.13 18.89 -0.22
N SER A 137 2.76 20.01 -0.87
CA SER A 137 1.42 20.61 -0.71
C SER A 137 0.33 19.69 -1.25
N GLN A 138 -0.94 19.98 -0.92
CA GLN A 138 -2.08 19.26 -1.49
C GLN A 138 -2.08 19.32 -3.03
N GLU A 139 -1.77 20.48 -3.63
CA GLU A 139 -1.71 20.58 -5.10
C GLU A 139 -0.58 19.73 -5.67
N VAL A 140 0.61 19.75 -5.05
CA VAL A 140 1.76 18.95 -5.50
C VAL A 140 1.42 17.46 -5.44
N ILE A 141 0.82 16.99 -4.33
CA ILE A 141 0.43 15.59 -4.17
C ILE A 141 -0.56 15.18 -5.26
N LEU A 142 -1.62 15.95 -5.50
CA LEU A 142 -2.63 15.62 -6.52
C LEU A 142 -2.04 15.65 -7.93
N MET A 143 -1.11 16.59 -8.21
CA MET A 143 -0.41 16.67 -9.49
C MET A 143 0.46 15.43 -9.77
N ILE A 144 1.17 14.92 -8.75
CA ILE A 144 2.09 13.78 -8.93
C ILE A 144 1.44 12.42 -8.66
N LEU A 145 0.21 12.38 -8.15
CA LEU A 145 -0.44 11.13 -7.74
C LEU A 145 -0.55 10.14 -8.91
N ALA A 146 -1.12 10.57 -10.04
CA ALA A 146 -1.25 9.72 -11.22
C ALA A 146 0.10 9.19 -11.76
N PRO A 147 1.14 10.02 -12.01
CA PRO A 147 2.43 9.51 -12.47
C PRO A 147 3.12 8.61 -11.43
N ILE A 148 3.00 8.89 -10.12
CA ILE A 148 3.52 8.00 -9.07
C ILE A 148 2.82 6.64 -9.09
N LEU A 149 1.49 6.60 -9.24
CA LEU A 149 0.74 5.35 -9.30
C LEU A 149 1.13 4.52 -10.52
N LEU A 150 1.39 5.17 -11.67
CA LEU A 150 1.91 4.50 -12.86
C LEU A 150 3.30 3.90 -12.60
N LEU A 151 4.23 4.69 -12.07
CA LEU A 151 5.60 4.23 -11.77
C LEU A 151 5.62 3.10 -10.75
N MET A 152 4.79 3.19 -9.71
CA MET A 152 4.59 2.11 -8.74
C MET A 152 4.08 0.84 -9.43
N THR A 153 3.08 0.95 -10.30
CA THR A 153 2.50 -0.20 -11.01
C THR A 153 3.51 -0.87 -11.93
N LEU A 154 4.29 -0.08 -12.69
CA LEU A 154 5.38 -0.59 -13.53
C LEU A 154 6.46 -1.28 -12.70
N SER A 155 6.84 -0.69 -11.56
CA SER A 155 7.84 -1.25 -10.65
C SER A 155 7.38 -2.59 -10.06
N TYR A 156 6.13 -2.68 -9.60
CA TYR A 156 5.54 -3.95 -9.13
C TYR A 156 5.49 -4.99 -10.24
N THR A 157 4.97 -4.63 -11.41
CA THR A 157 4.80 -5.55 -12.54
C THR A 157 6.15 -6.12 -12.96
N TRP A 158 7.15 -5.26 -13.11
CA TRP A 158 8.50 -5.69 -13.45
C TRP A 158 9.12 -6.57 -12.37
N GLY A 159 9.04 -6.16 -11.11
CA GLY A 159 9.60 -6.89 -9.98
C GLY A 159 9.02 -8.30 -9.83
N PHE A 160 7.68 -8.42 -9.80
CA PHE A 160 7.01 -9.72 -9.72
C PHE A 160 7.27 -10.59 -10.97
N ASN A 161 7.27 -10.01 -12.17
CA ASN A 161 7.58 -10.77 -13.39
C ASN A 161 9.00 -11.38 -13.34
N LYS A 162 9.98 -10.67 -12.77
CA LYS A 162 11.34 -11.23 -12.60
C LYS A 162 11.37 -12.41 -11.64
N GLU A 163 10.56 -12.40 -10.60
CA GLU A 163 10.47 -13.51 -9.65
C GLU A 163 9.77 -14.72 -10.28
N VAL A 164 8.63 -14.52 -10.95
CA VAL A 164 7.89 -15.60 -11.63
C VAL A 164 8.70 -16.28 -12.72
N GLN A 165 9.51 -15.53 -13.49
CA GLN A 165 10.34 -16.12 -14.55
C GLN A 165 11.52 -16.97 -14.04
N ALA A 166 11.85 -16.88 -12.74
CA ALA A 166 13.01 -17.55 -12.17
C ALA A 166 12.66 -18.78 -11.31
N GLY A 167 11.37 -18.97 -10.96
CA GLY A 167 10.85 -20.16 -10.30
C GLY A 167 10.38 -21.21 -11.30
#